data_AF-A0A1C6J8E2-F1
#
_entry.id   AF-A0A1C6J8E2-F1
#
_cell.length_a   1.000
_cell.length_b   1.000
_cell.length_c   1.000
_cell.angle_alpha   90.00
_cell.angle_beta   90.00
_cell.angle_gamma   90.00
#
_symmetry.space_group_name_H-M   'P 1'
#
loop_
_entity.id
_entity.type
_entity.pdbx_description
1 polymer ?
#
loop_
_entity_poly.entity_id
_entity_poly.type
_entity_poly.pdbx_seq_one_letter_code
_entity_poly.pdbx_strand_id
1 'polypeptide(L)'
;MCTECYANENRITPLLNPVDCLENHTQYICGTCGRCICIEHDPKRGLQRWNFPFKSLEIAKLYLRTADYSVKKPCGIYEIRSDNGRLSYKIFADSEELQLYLKKNKGKTCENMVPVFAVKEYKEYENTQIRKLTPDEIQKYMSER
;
A
#
# COMPACT_ATOMS: atom_id res chain seq x y z
N MET A 1 -14.07 -8.95 -3.30
CA MET A 1 -13.06 -8.07 -2.67
C MET A 1 -12.90 -8.44 -1.20
N CYS A 2 -11.67 -8.75 -0.77
CA CYS A 2 -11.35 -9.01 0.63
C CYS A 2 -11.58 -7.76 1.49
N THR A 3 -12.25 -7.91 2.63
CA THR A 3 -12.62 -6.81 3.53
C THR A 3 -11.42 -6.17 4.21
N GLU A 4 -10.32 -6.92 4.37
CA GLU A 4 -9.11 -6.47 5.04
C GLU A 4 -8.14 -5.79 4.07
N CYS A 5 -7.79 -6.45 2.97
CA CYS A 5 -6.74 -5.98 2.06
C CYS A 5 -7.25 -5.32 0.77
N TYR A 6 -8.57 -5.20 0.63
CA TYR A 6 -9.26 -4.52 -0.47
C TYR A 6 -8.95 -5.05 -1.88
N ALA A 7 -8.36 -6.25 -1.99
CA ALA A 7 -8.04 -6.91 -3.24
C ALA A 7 -9.10 -7.94 -3.61
N ASN A 8 -9.33 -8.13 -4.92
CA ASN A 8 -10.11 -9.25 -5.43
C ASN A 8 -9.26 -10.52 -5.59
N GLU A 9 -8.00 -10.36 -5.97
CA GLU A 9 -7.05 -11.46 -6.15
C GLU A 9 -6.12 -11.58 -4.95
N ASN A 10 -6.09 -12.77 -4.35
CA ASN A 10 -5.38 -12.99 -3.08
C ASN A 10 -3.86 -13.20 -3.25
N ARG A 11 -3.34 -13.29 -4.47
CA ARG A 11 -1.91 -13.55 -4.77
C ARG A 11 -1.23 -12.48 -5.63
N ILE A 12 -1.92 -11.37 -5.89
CA ILE A 12 -1.44 -10.31 -6.80
C ILE A 12 -0.22 -9.53 -6.28
N THR A 13 0.01 -9.46 -4.96
CA THR A 13 1.17 -8.75 -4.37
C THR A 13 2.18 -9.72 -3.77
N PRO A 14 3.50 -9.44 -3.84
CA PRO A 14 4.17 -8.24 -4.40
C PRO A 14 4.15 -8.13 -5.93
N LEU A 15 4.21 -6.90 -6.48
CA LEU A 15 4.07 -6.65 -7.93
C LEU A 15 5.39 -6.75 -8.71
N LEU A 16 6.49 -6.27 -8.14
CA LEU A 16 7.81 -6.25 -8.77
C LEU A 16 8.74 -7.23 -8.07
N ASN A 17 9.45 -8.05 -8.85
CA ASN A 17 10.35 -9.10 -8.36
C ASN A 17 9.78 -9.84 -7.13
N PRO A 18 8.61 -10.51 -7.29
CA PRO A 18 7.84 -10.99 -6.17
C PRO A 18 8.58 -11.98 -5.29
N VAL A 19 9.40 -12.86 -5.88
CA VAL A 19 10.22 -13.83 -5.13
C VAL A 19 11.19 -13.09 -4.21
N ASP A 20 12.02 -12.20 -4.77
CA ASP A 20 12.97 -11.38 -3.99
C ASP A 20 12.27 -10.60 -2.86
N CYS A 21 11.12 -9.99 -3.15
CA CYS A 21 10.37 -9.27 -2.12
C CYS A 21 9.84 -10.21 -1.03
N LEU A 22 9.34 -11.39 -1.37
CA LEU A 22 8.81 -12.35 -0.38
C LEU A 22 9.92 -12.97 0.47
N GLU A 23 11.10 -13.19 -0.11
CA GLU A 23 12.29 -13.75 0.56
C GLU A 23 12.94 -12.74 1.52
N ASN A 24 13.11 -11.51 1.06
CA ASN A 24 14.00 -10.56 1.73
C ASN A 24 13.27 -9.57 2.64
N HIS A 25 11.99 -9.30 2.40
CA HIS A 25 11.24 -8.25 3.10
C HIS A 25 10.20 -8.80 4.06
N THR A 26 9.98 -8.08 5.16
CA THR A 26 8.84 -8.30 6.05
C THR A 26 7.53 -8.05 5.31
N GLN A 27 6.60 -9.00 5.41
CA GLN A 27 5.27 -8.92 4.80
C GLN A 27 4.20 -8.67 5.85
N TYR A 28 3.21 -7.87 5.47
CA TYR A 28 1.88 -7.92 6.04
C TYR A 28 1.15 -9.09 5.37
N ILE A 29 0.76 -10.08 6.16
CA ILE A 29 0.00 -11.24 5.72
C ILE A 29 -1.45 -11.03 6.16
N CYS A 30 -2.33 -10.91 5.18
CA CYS A 30 -3.76 -10.70 5.38
C CYS A 30 -4.36 -11.87 6.17
N GLY A 31 -4.94 -11.60 7.34
CA GLY A 31 -5.58 -12.62 8.18
C GLY A 31 -6.82 -13.24 7.53
N THR A 32 -7.47 -12.50 6.62
CA THR A 32 -8.70 -12.93 5.95
C THR A 32 -8.45 -13.80 4.71
N CYS A 33 -7.42 -13.50 3.91
CA CYS A 33 -7.20 -14.18 2.61
C CYS A 33 -5.76 -14.62 2.33
N GLY A 34 -4.84 -14.43 3.27
CA GLY A 34 -3.44 -14.82 3.16
C GLY A 34 -2.62 -13.99 2.16
N ARG A 35 -3.19 -12.94 1.56
CA ARG A 35 -2.48 -12.05 0.64
C ARG A 35 -1.29 -11.38 1.35
N CYS A 36 -0.11 -11.47 0.73
CA CYS A 36 1.11 -10.86 1.22
C CYS A 36 1.29 -9.46 0.62
N ILE A 37 1.61 -8.47 1.46
CA ILE A 37 1.86 -7.09 1.06
C ILE A 37 3.15 -6.64 1.74
N CYS A 38 4.12 -6.16 0.96
CA CYS A 38 5.37 -5.67 1.53
C CYS A 38 5.10 -4.51 2.50
N ILE A 39 5.61 -4.65 3.73
CA ILE A 39 5.55 -3.65 4.79
C ILE A 39 6.94 -3.29 5.31
N GLU A 40 7.99 -3.78 4.65
CA GLU A 40 9.37 -3.47 4.99
C GLU A 40 9.69 -1.98 4.83
N HIS A 41 10.53 -1.47 5.73
CA HIS A 41 11.05 -0.12 5.62
C HIS A 41 12.36 -0.15 4.83
N ASP A 42 12.49 0.75 3.86
CA ASP A 42 13.77 1.00 3.22
C ASP A 42 14.81 1.36 4.29
N PRO A 43 15.93 0.63 4.40
CA PRO A 43 16.86 0.79 5.51
C PRO A 43 17.59 2.13 5.50
N LYS A 44 17.59 2.87 4.39
CA LYS A 44 18.28 4.16 4.25
C LYS A 44 17.36 5.34 4.56
N ARG A 45 16.11 5.27 4.09
CA ARG A 45 15.15 6.38 4.14
C ARG A 45 14.05 6.17 5.17
N GLY A 46 13.89 4.95 5.70
CA GLY A 46 12.80 4.58 6.59
C GLY A 46 11.42 4.66 5.92
N LEU A 47 11.37 4.55 4.58
CA LEU A 47 10.13 4.64 3.80
C LEU A 47 9.63 3.25 3.40
N GLN A 48 8.33 3.06 3.42
CA GLN A 48 7.65 1.86 2.94
C GLN A 48 7.15 2.06 1.51
N ARG A 49 6.74 0.97 0.85
CA ARG A 49 6.27 1.03 -0.55
C ARG A 49 5.09 1.97 -0.74
N TRP A 50 4.18 2.07 0.24
CA TRP A 50 3.00 2.95 0.17
C TRP A 50 3.35 4.44 0.18
N ASN A 51 4.54 4.84 0.64
CA ASN A 51 4.97 6.25 0.62
C ASN A 51 5.25 6.77 -0.81
N PHE A 52 5.39 5.89 -1.79
CA PHE A 52 5.68 6.26 -3.19
C PHE A 52 4.39 6.31 -4.04
N PRO A 53 4.38 7.11 -5.12
CA PRO A 53 3.23 7.16 -6.01
C PRO A 53 3.04 5.86 -6.80
N PHE A 54 1.80 5.62 -7.22
CA PHE A 54 1.34 4.50 -8.03
C PHE A 54 0.76 4.98 -9.35
N LYS A 55 0.80 4.12 -10.37
CA LYS A 55 0.32 4.43 -11.71
C LYS A 55 -1.20 4.35 -11.87
N SER A 56 -1.90 3.62 -10.99
CA SER A 56 -3.35 3.47 -11.04
C SER A 56 -3.95 3.36 -9.63
N LEU A 57 -5.25 3.64 -9.52
CA LEU A 57 -6.00 3.52 -8.28
C LEU A 57 -6.03 2.07 -7.77
N GLU A 58 -6.18 1.11 -8.67
CA GLU A 58 -6.23 -0.32 -8.37
C GLU A 58 -4.94 -0.75 -7.67
N ILE A 59 -3.79 -0.32 -8.19
CA ILE A 59 -2.50 -0.61 -7.57
C ILE A 59 -2.37 0.11 -6.22
N ALA A 60 -2.80 1.35 -6.09
CA ALA A 60 -2.75 2.04 -4.81
C ALA A 60 -3.59 1.31 -3.73
N LYS A 61 -4.79 0.82 -4.08
CA LYS A 61 -5.65 0.02 -3.19
C LYS A 61 -4.95 -1.24 -2.66
N LEU A 62 -4.09 -1.87 -3.47
CA LEU A 62 -3.29 -3.03 -3.06
C LEU A 62 -2.36 -2.72 -1.88
N TYR A 63 -1.92 -1.47 -1.69
CA TYR A 63 -1.00 -1.07 -0.62
C TYR A 63 -1.65 -0.24 0.48
N LEU A 64 -2.93 0.14 0.35
CA LEU A 64 -3.62 0.96 1.34
C LEU A 64 -3.62 0.32 2.72
N ARG A 65 -3.84 -1.01 2.78
CA ARG A 65 -3.90 -1.72 4.06
C ARG A 65 -2.60 -1.64 4.87
N THR A 66 -1.43 -1.68 4.21
CA THR A 66 -0.16 -1.54 4.94
C THR A 66 0.09 -0.11 5.38
N ALA A 67 -0.41 0.90 4.66
CA ALA A 67 -0.42 2.27 5.15
C ALA A 67 -1.28 2.39 6.41
N ASP A 68 -2.54 1.93 6.34
CA ASP A 68 -3.49 1.95 7.46
C ASP A 68 -2.88 1.31 8.72
N TYR A 69 -2.28 0.13 8.56
CA TYR A 69 -1.67 -0.62 9.66
C TYR A 69 -0.42 0.07 10.23
N SER A 70 0.42 0.68 9.38
CA SER A 70 1.64 1.36 9.82
C SER A 70 1.33 2.60 10.67
N VAL A 71 0.28 3.36 10.33
CA VAL A 71 -0.07 4.60 11.04
C VAL A 71 -1.23 4.45 12.03
N LYS A 72 -1.86 3.27 12.09
CA LYS A 72 -3.02 2.94 12.94
C LYS A 72 -4.21 3.88 12.75
N LYS A 73 -4.45 4.30 11.50
CA LYS A 73 -5.52 5.23 11.09
C LYS A 73 -6.02 4.88 9.69
N PRO A 74 -7.26 5.25 9.32
CA PRO A 74 -7.75 5.09 7.96
C PRO A 74 -7.04 6.09 7.03
N CYS A 75 -6.10 5.61 6.22
CA CYS A 75 -5.42 6.43 5.22
C CYS A 75 -6.31 6.67 3.99
N GLY A 76 -5.96 7.67 3.20
CA GLY A 76 -6.63 7.99 1.94
C GLY A 76 -5.71 7.86 0.73
N ILE A 77 -6.27 7.39 -0.39
CA ILE A 77 -5.64 7.45 -1.72
C ILE A 77 -6.09 8.73 -2.39
N TYR A 78 -5.14 9.54 -2.82
CA TYR A 78 -5.39 10.81 -3.49
C TYR A 78 -4.90 10.76 -4.92
N GLU A 79 -5.66 11.37 -5.81
CA GLU A 79 -5.26 11.61 -7.19
C GLU A 79 -4.35 12.86 -7.23
N ILE A 80 -3.16 12.68 -7.79
CA ILE A 80 -2.13 13.72 -7.91
C ILE A 80 -1.82 13.91 -9.39
N ARG A 81 -2.06 15.13 -9.87
CA ARG A 81 -1.75 15.56 -11.23
C ARG A 81 -0.50 16.44 -11.21
N SER A 82 0.44 16.20 -12.11
CA SER A 82 1.56 17.12 -12.33
C SER A 82 1.30 18.08 -13.49
N ASP A 83 2.04 19.18 -13.56
CA ASP A 83 1.91 20.23 -14.58
C ASP A 83 2.05 19.71 -16.01
N ASN A 84 2.83 18.64 -16.21
CA ASN A 84 2.95 17.96 -17.51
C ASN A 84 1.76 17.02 -17.83
N GLY A 85 0.68 17.09 -17.06
CA GLY A 85 -0.54 16.30 -17.23
C GLY A 85 -0.46 14.86 -16.70
N ARG A 86 0.70 14.39 -16.21
CA ARG A 86 0.84 13.02 -15.69
C ARG A 86 -0.02 12.83 -14.44
N LEU A 87 -0.82 11.77 -14.47
CA LEU A 87 -1.63 11.32 -13.34
C LEU A 87 -0.87 10.29 -12.51
N SER A 88 -1.03 10.36 -11.19
CA SER A 88 -0.55 9.36 -10.25
C SER A 88 -1.43 9.30 -9.02
N TYR A 89 -1.34 8.20 -8.28
CA TYR A 89 -2.11 7.97 -7.06
C TYR A 89 -1.16 7.84 -5.89
N LYS A 90 -1.42 8.53 -4.79
CA LYS A 90 -0.56 8.48 -3.61
C LYS A 90 -1.38 8.33 -2.34
N ILE A 91 -0.87 7.53 -1.41
CA ILE A 91 -1.47 7.33 -0.10
C ILE A 91 -0.90 8.38 0.87
N PHE A 92 -1.79 8.96 1.68
CA PHE A 92 -1.49 9.87 2.78
C PHE A 92 -2.30 9.49 4.02
N ALA A 93 -1.73 9.69 5.21
CA ALA A 93 -2.42 9.41 6.46
C ALA A 93 -3.60 10.38 6.68
N ASP A 94 -3.44 11.64 6.27
CA ASP A 94 -4.44 12.70 6.43
C ASP A 94 -4.24 13.84 5.41
N SER A 95 -5.11 14.84 5.49
CA SER A 95 -5.06 16.03 4.64
C SER A 95 -3.84 16.92 4.92
N GLU A 96 -3.27 16.89 6.13
CA GLU A 96 -2.10 17.70 6.48
C GLU A 96 -0.85 17.17 5.77
N GLU A 97 -0.67 15.85 5.74
CA GLU A 97 0.41 15.22 4.97
C GLU A 97 0.31 15.50 3.47
N LEU A 98 -0.90 15.47 2.91
CA LEU A 98 -1.15 15.86 1.52
C LEU A 98 -0.69 17.31 1.28
N GLN A 99 -1.12 18.25 2.14
CA GLN A 99 -0.76 19.66 2.00
C GLN A 99 0.76 19.87 2.09
N LEU A 100 1.43 19.20 3.04
CA LEU A 100 2.88 19.25 3.15
C LEU A 100 3.58 18.69 1.91
N TYR A 101 3.06 17.60 1.34
CA TYR A 101 3.57 17.03 0.11
C TYR A 101 3.44 17.99 -1.07
N LEU A 102 2.26 18.60 -1.27
CA LEU A 102 2.02 19.55 -2.35
C LEU A 102 2.91 20.80 -2.21
N LYS A 103 3.07 21.33 -0.99
CA LYS A 103 4.01 22.45 -0.71
C LYS A 103 5.46 22.11 -1.08
N LYS A 104 5.90 20.88 -0.80
CA LYS A 104 7.26 20.40 -1.12
C LYS A 104 7.45 20.06 -2.60
N ASN A 105 6.38 19.71 -3.32
CA ASN A 105 6.42 19.27 -4.71
C ASN A 105 5.71 20.29 -5.60
N LYS A 106 6.40 21.39 -5.92
CA LYS A 106 5.89 22.40 -6.85
C LYS A 106 5.50 21.75 -8.19
N GLY A 107 4.39 22.20 -8.76
CA GLY A 107 3.84 21.66 -10.00
C GLY A 107 3.11 20.34 -9.85
N LYS A 108 2.66 20.01 -8.63
CA LYS A 108 1.70 18.93 -8.36
C LYS A 108 0.47 19.52 -7.70
N THR A 109 -0.69 18.99 -8.07
CA THR A 109 -1.99 19.40 -7.56
C THR A 109 -2.84 18.18 -7.20
N CYS A 110 -3.79 18.39 -6.29
CA CYS A 110 -4.88 17.47 -5.98
C CYS A 110 -6.17 18.27 -6.10
N GLU A 111 -6.97 17.99 -7.12
CA GLU A 111 -8.05 18.89 -7.55
C GLU A 111 -9.10 19.12 -6.47
N ASN A 112 -9.61 18.04 -5.87
CA ASN A 112 -10.69 18.12 -4.88
C ASN A 112 -10.19 18.12 -3.43
N MET A 113 -8.87 18.00 -3.20
CA MET A 113 -8.27 17.87 -1.86
C MET A 113 -8.89 16.78 -0.96
N VAL A 114 -9.60 15.82 -1.55
CA VAL A 114 -10.24 14.67 -0.89
C VAL A 114 -9.70 13.37 -1.46
N PRO A 115 -9.66 12.28 -0.68
CA PRO A 115 -9.24 11.00 -1.19
C PRO A 115 -10.28 10.46 -2.17
N VAL A 116 -9.81 9.89 -3.29
CA VAL A 116 -10.65 9.13 -4.23
C VAL A 116 -11.03 7.75 -3.68
N PHE A 117 -10.33 7.29 -2.65
CA PHE A 117 -10.66 6.08 -1.90
C PHE A 117 -10.08 6.13 -0.49
N ALA A 118 -10.89 5.80 0.51
CA ALA A 118 -10.47 5.59 1.89
C ALA A 118 -11.45 4.61 2.55
N VAL A 119 -11.00 3.91 3.59
CA VAL A 119 -11.93 3.21 4.48
C VAL A 119 -12.43 4.17 5.56
N LYS A 120 -13.62 3.88 6.09
CA LYS A 120 -14.25 4.76 7.08
C LYS A 120 -13.47 4.79 8.39
N GLU A 121 -13.06 3.62 8.87
CA GLU A 121 -12.47 3.43 10.19
C GLU A 121 -11.32 2.42 10.11
N TYR A 122 -10.28 2.67 10.91
CA TYR A 122 -9.21 1.69 11.09
C TYR A 122 -9.71 0.51 11.91
N LYS A 123 -9.35 -0.71 11.47
CA LYS A 123 -9.70 -1.95 12.15
C LYS A 123 -8.50 -2.90 12.17
N GLU A 124 -8.27 -3.52 13.32
CA GLU A 124 -7.38 -4.69 13.45
C GLU A 124 -8.15 -5.96 13.07
N TYR A 125 -7.49 -6.88 12.37
CA TYR A 125 -8.08 -8.15 11.96
C TYR A 125 -7.36 -9.28 12.68
N GLU A 126 -8.13 -10.20 13.26
CA GLU A 126 -7.59 -11.43 13.83
C GLU A 126 -6.78 -12.20 12.79
N ASN A 127 -5.76 -12.93 13.24
CA ASN A 127 -4.85 -13.71 12.40
C ASN A 127 -3.99 -12.90 11.41
N THR A 128 -4.04 -11.57 11.42
CA THR A 128 -3.07 -10.72 10.73
C THR A 128 -1.66 -11.03 11.24
N GLN A 129 -0.69 -11.20 10.35
CA GLN A 129 0.69 -11.45 10.73
C GLN A 129 1.64 -10.46 10.05
N ILE A 130 2.64 -10.01 10.80
CA ILE A 130 3.73 -9.15 10.32
C ILE A 130 5.05 -9.89 10.51
N ARG A 131 5.53 -10.54 9.46
CA ARG A 131 6.77 -11.34 9.51
C ARG A 131 7.31 -11.63 8.12
N LYS A 132 8.52 -12.20 8.07
CA LYS A 132 9.02 -12.86 6.86
C LYS A 132 8.35 -14.21 6.64
N LEU A 133 8.19 -14.60 5.38
CA LEU A 133 7.71 -15.92 5.02
C LEU A 133 8.85 -16.94 5.12
N THR A 134 8.50 -18.21 5.35
CA THR A 134 9.43 -19.32 5.17
C THR A 134 9.58 -19.67 3.69
N PRO A 135 10.68 -20.33 3.26
CA PRO A 135 10.84 -20.77 1.87
C PRO A 135 9.65 -21.58 1.34
N ASP A 136 9.09 -22.49 2.14
CA ASP A 136 7.92 -23.31 1.78
C ASP A 136 6.67 -22.45 1.55
N GLU A 137 6.45 -21.43 2.40
CA GLU A 137 5.33 -20.49 2.23
C GLU A 137 5.49 -19.64 0.97
N ILE A 138 6.72 -19.24 0.64
CA ILE A 138 7.01 -18.48 -0.59
C ILE A 138 6.71 -19.35 -1.81
N GLN A 139 7.22 -20.58 -1.83
CA GLN A 139 6.95 -21.52 -2.92
C GLN A 139 5.45 -21.75 -3.10
N LYS A 140 4.72 -22.00 -2.01
CA LYS A 140 3.27 -22.17 -2.03
C LYS A 140 2.58 -20.92 -2.58
N TYR A 141 2.90 -19.75 -2.04
CA TYR A 141 2.30 -18.48 -2.45
C TYR A 141 2.51 -18.20 -3.94
N MET A 142 3.70 -18.49 -4.46
CA MET A 142 4.03 -18.32 -5.88
C MET A 142 3.33 -19.33 -6.79
N SER A 143 3.07 -20.55 -6.32
CA SER A 143 2.32 -21.56 -7.08
C SER A 143 0.82 -21.26 -7.21
N GLU A 144 0.28 -20.46 -6.29
CA GLU A 144 -1.13 -20.06 -6.26
C GLU A 144 -1.40 -18.75 -7.04
N ARG A 145 -0.36 -18.14 -7.60
CA ARG A 145 -0.40 -16.83 -8.26
C ARG A 145 -0.82 -16.90 -9.72
#